data_AF-A0A6M0F3C6-F1
#
_entry.id   AF-A0A6M0F3C6-F1
#
_cell.length_a   1.000
_cell.length_b   1.000
_cell.length_c   1.000
_cell.angle_alpha   90.00
_cell.angle_beta   90.00
_cell.angle_gamma   90.00
#
_symmetry.space_group_name_H-M   'P 1'
#
loop_
_entity.id
_entity.type
_entity.pdbx_description
1 polymer ?
#
loop_
_entity_poly.entity_id
_entity_poly.type
_entity_poly.pdbx_seq_one_letter_code
_entity_poly.pdbx_strand_id
1 'polypeptide(L)'
;MAIATPTNPPSSPTLPIFSGRLLIRYRICLAYYYYTYHTNEPDLRYLPPHCTPDINREILVQRAWRMLEQAQKHIDMRLRKYVIINEISQATFHPHYILLAQIAILQAKLLLFFSRFVPGQDQASALLPTDRFVGQQRTKASTHWGQLYLAEKARLYAAADGDSERYACYAATQCWLHLMTAYADPTDLHLSAPLNSPNAQQGRVLSLQKCRDWAKTLRDHALISYADIGRRYYYQMKEKSGLPRHTSPDPFGPYDIERMPAIYEARGHDYDRLYQQFSQQFSTTGDDLWVWDMALLTVNPDYLPRLSPKHPKQTIYLFGTSACYLFFARGLYLLCSDRFTEFTDGQKREILPVEIRTDPRRQWDYKLNHATRLLNLAWAIAEEGCQIQRSSDHASNATSRLRITRPLSMGDRSNEYSSPEVNSVRDLYPHRINEIADLGKIFAATCLALRLYTVASEQHPSLVKDIQLLLNTLHGETHLTPIAQELIAGQPRYNGHLAHHFTRIKRILLDFIGHSATSPEQQSRIELTRPVDKATSELGNIIAQHRQTLLQKIFSTILYPYP
;
A
#
# COMPACT_ATOMS: atom_id res chain seq x y z
N MET A 1 -34.46 -6.10 73.97
CA MET A 1 -33.11 -5.96 73.38
C MET A 1 -33.11 -6.71 72.05
N ALA A 2 -33.34 -5.98 70.96
CA ALA A 2 -33.35 -6.53 69.60
C ALA A 2 -31.94 -6.42 69.01
N ILE A 3 -31.41 -7.53 68.50
CA ILE A 3 -30.11 -7.58 67.83
C ILE A 3 -30.33 -7.09 66.40
N ALA A 4 -29.80 -5.90 66.10
CA ALA A 4 -29.78 -5.33 64.77
C ALA A 4 -28.76 -6.09 63.90
N THR A 5 -29.25 -6.74 62.84
CA THR A 5 -28.43 -7.20 61.72
C THR A 5 -27.90 -6.00 60.94
N PRO A 6 -26.59 -5.88 60.69
CA PRO A 6 -26.08 -4.87 59.78
C PRO A 6 -26.43 -5.25 58.34
N THR A 7 -27.22 -4.40 57.71
CA THR A 7 -27.52 -4.37 56.28
C THR A 7 -26.22 -4.26 55.48
N ASN A 8 -25.97 -5.21 54.60
CA ASN A 8 -24.92 -5.11 53.58
C ASN A 8 -25.13 -3.84 52.75
N PRO A 9 -24.06 -3.07 52.44
CA PRO A 9 -24.16 -1.95 51.52
C PRO A 9 -24.59 -2.45 50.13
N PRO A 10 -25.32 -1.64 49.35
CA PRO A 10 -25.73 -2.01 48.01
C PRO A 10 -24.50 -2.36 47.19
N SER A 11 -24.51 -3.57 46.63
CA SER A 11 -23.57 -4.03 45.62
C SER A 11 -23.34 -2.91 44.62
N SER A 12 -22.08 -2.50 44.47
CA SER A 12 -21.62 -1.68 43.36
C SER A 12 -22.27 -2.22 42.07
N PRO A 13 -22.75 -1.35 41.16
CA PRO A 13 -23.32 -1.82 39.91
C PRO A 13 -22.24 -2.66 39.23
N THR A 14 -22.49 -3.96 39.15
CA THR A 14 -21.68 -4.89 38.39
C THR A 14 -21.73 -4.41 36.96
N LEU A 15 -20.72 -3.62 36.58
CA LEU A 15 -20.47 -3.26 35.19
C LEU A 15 -20.60 -4.57 34.40
N PRO A 16 -21.56 -4.67 33.47
CA PRO A 16 -21.79 -5.90 32.74
C PRO A 16 -20.45 -6.32 32.13
N ILE A 17 -20.11 -7.61 32.27
CA ILE A 17 -18.88 -8.23 31.76
C ILE A 17 -18.84 -7.99 30.25
N PHE A 18 -18.34 -6.81 29.86
CA PHE A 18 -18.23 -6.40 28.48
C PHE A 18 -17.22 -7.34 27.84
N SER A 19 -17.62 -8.07 26.80
CA SER A 19 -16.77 -9.08 26.18
C SER A 19 -15.41 -8.45 25.84
N GLY A 20 -14.32 -8.99 26.40
CA GLY A 20 -12.98 -8.41 26.23
C GLY A 20 -12.62 -8.21 24.75
N ARG A 21 -13.15 -9.06 23.86
CA ARG A 21 -13.01 -8.95 22.40
C ARG A 21 -13.57 -7.64 21.83
N LEU A 22 -14.78 -7.23 22.23
CA LEU A 22 -15.40 -6.00 21.73
C LEU A 22 -14.60 -4.78 22.19
N LEU A 23 -14.14 -4.78 23.43
CA LEU A 23 -13.29 -3.73 23.97
C LEU A 23 -11.95 -3.63 23.22
N ILE A 24 -11.31 -4.77 22.92
CA ILE A 24 -10.07 -4.81 22.12
C ILE A 24 -10.30 -4.22 20.73
N ARG A 25 -11.36 -4.66 20.04
CA ARG A 25 -11.72 -4.15 18.70
C ARG A 25 -12.01 -2.66 18.73
N TYR A 26 -12.77 -2.20 19.71
CA TYR A 26 -13.06 -0.78 19.90
C TYR A 26 -11.77 0.04 20.07
N ARG A 27 -10.81 -0.43 20.88
CA ARG A 27 -9.52 0.25 21.06
C ARG A 27 -8.68 0.28 19.78
N ILE A 28 -8.69 -0.81 18.99
CA ILE A 28 -8.02 -0.84 17.68
C ILE A 28 -8.69 0.16 16.72
N CYS A 29 -10.02 0.18 16.64
CA CYS A 29 -10.76 1.15 15.82
C CYS A 29 -10.45 2.59 16.24
N LEU A 30 -10.40 2.86 17.55
CA LEU A 30 -10.07 4.17 18.08
C LEU A 30 -8.63 4.58 17.73
N ALA A 31 -7.69 3.64 17.78
CA ALA A 31 -6.32 3.88 17.33
C ALA A 31 -6.24 4.20 15.83
N TYR A 32 -7.00 3.48 15.00
CA TYR A 32 -7.13 3.81 13.58
C TYR A 32 -7.70 5.21 13.37
N TYR A 33 -8.72 5.59 14.14
CA TYR A 33 -9.31 6.91 14.02
C TYR A 33 -8.32 8.03 14.38
N TYR A 34 -7.59 7.89 15.49
CA TYR A 34 -6.52 8.83 15.84
C TYR A 34 -5.41 8.90 14.76
N TYR A 35 -5.08 7.77 14.15
CA TYR A 35 -4.11 7.70 13.05
C TYR A 35 -4.60 8.46 11.81
N THR A 36 -5.85 8.25 11.38
CA THR A 36 -6.39 8.82 10.14
C THR A 36 -6.89 10.25 10.26
N TYR A 37 -7.22 10.71 11.47
CA TYR A 37 -7.81 12.04 11.72
C TYR A 37 -6.94 13.16 11.16
N HIS A 38 -7.56 14.16 10.53
CA HIS A 38 -6.88 15.31 9.95
C HIS A 38 -6.94 16.51 10.91
N THR A 39 -5.78 17.10 11.22
CA THR A 39 -5.69 18.16 12.24
C THR A 39 -6.28 19.49 11.78
N ASN A 40 -6.44 19.72 10.48
CA ASN A 40 -7.02 20.97 9.95
C ASN A 40 -8.52 20.79 9.63
N GLU A 41 -9.17 19.82 10.28
CA GLU A 41 -10.59 19.55 10.09
C GLU A 41 -11.43 20.59 10.84
N PRO A 42 -12.28 21.36 10.15
CA PRO A 42 -13.02 22.47 10.77
C PRO A 42 -14.25 22.01 11.57
N ASP A 43 -14.70 20.76 11.39
CA ASP A 43 -15.94 20.26 11.99
C ASP A 43 -15.69 19.54 13.33
N LEU A 44 -16.09 20.19 14.42
CA LEU A 44 -15.95 19.69 15.79
C LEU A 44 -16.75 18.40 16.06
N ARG A 45 -17.74 18.05 15.21
CA ARG A 45 -18.55 16.83 15.37
C ARG A 45 -17.74 15.56 15.16
N TYR A 46 -16.66 15.65 14.38
CA TYR A 46 -15.77 14.53 14.08
C TYR A 46 -14.47 14.60 14.88
N LEU A 47 -14.47 15.32 15.99
CA LEU A 47 -13.32 15.36 16.88
C LEU A 47 -13.16 14.00 17.57
N PRO A 48 -11.97 13.37 17.51
CA PRO A 48 -11.75 12.10 18.19
C PRO A 48 -12.00 12.23 19.69
N PRO A 49 -12.49 11.17 20.36
CA PRO A 49 -12.90 11.28 21.75
C PRO A 49 -11.74 11.71 22.64
N HIS A 50 -12.08 12.56 23.61
CA HIS A 50 -11.16 13.19 24.57
C HIS A 50 -10.16 14.18 23.94
N CYS A 51 -10.27 14.53 22.66
CA CYS A 51 -9.42 15.55 22.02
C CYS A 51 -10.01 16.94 22.18
N THR A 52 -9.16 17.97 22.09
CA THR A 52 -9.55 19.37 21.95
C THR A 52 -9.40 19.79 20.48
N PRO A 53 -10.07 20.86 20.02
CA PRO A 53 -9.96 21.33 18.64
C PRO A 53 -8.52 21.66 18.21
N ASP A 54 -7.71 22.21 19.11
CA ASP A 54 -6.30 22.58 18.82
C ASP A 54 -5.32 21.39 18.88
N ILE A 55 -5.80 20.17 18.61
CA ILE A 55 -4.99 18.96 18.77
C ILE A 55 -3.90 18.86 17.69
N ASN A 56 -2.67 18.61 18.13
CA ASN A 56 -1.54 18.39 17.24
C ASN A 56 -1.40 16.89 16.84
N ARG A 57 -0.62 16.64 15.77
CA ARG A 57 -0.33 15.27 15.30
C ARG A 57 0.37 14.42 16.35
N GLU A 58 1.23 15.02 17.17
CA GLU A 58 1.97 14.33 18.22
C GLU A 58 1.03 13.68 19.24
N ILE A 59 0.06 14.43 19.78
CA ILE A 59 -0.92 13.93 20.75
C ILE A 59 -1.76 12.81 20.13
N LEU A 60 -2.17 12.95 18.86
CA LEU A 60 -2.92 11.90 18.15
C LEU A 60 -2.12 10.61 18.04
N VAL A 61 -0.84 10.68 17.66
CA VAL A 61 0.06 9.52 17.54
C VAL A 61 0.29 8.87 18.90
N GLN A 62 0.56 9.65 19.95
CA GLN A 62 0.74 9.13 21.31
C GLN A 62 -0.53 8.45 21.83
N ARG A 63 -1.71 9.00 21.53
CA ARG A 63 -3.01 8.39 21.89
C ARG A 63 -3.28 7.12 21.10
N ALA A 64 -3.03 7.11 19.79
CA ALA A 64 -3.15 5.91 18.96
C ALA A 64 -2.28 4.78 19.52
N TRP A 65 -1.02 5.10 19.84
CA TRP A 65 -0.08 4.16 20.42
C TRP A 65 -0.57 3.61 21.77
N ARG A 66 -1.04 4.49 22.67
CA ARG A 66 -1.60 4.10 23.97
C ARG A 66 -2.83 3.19 23.83
N MET A 67 -3.72 3.47 22.87
CA MET A 67 -4.88 2.61 22.62
C MET A 67 -4.47 1.21 22.16
N LEU A 68 -3.42 1.10 21.35
CA LEU A 68 -2.88 -0.17 20.89
C LEU A 68 -2.23 -0.96 22.03
N GLU A 69 -1.50 -0.30 22.92
CA GLU A 69 -0.97 -0.93 24.14
C GLU A 69 -2.08 -1.45 25.05
N GLN A 70 -3.14 -0.66 25.25
CA GLN A 70 -4.30 -1.10 26.04
C GLN A 70 -4.99 -2.30 25.39
N ALA A 71 -5.17 -2.28 24.07
CA ALA A 71 -5.72 -3.40 23.32
C ALA A 71 -4.87 -4.67 23.51
N GLN A 72 -3.54 -4.55 23.41
CA GLN A 72 -2.62 -5.67 23.62
C GLN A 72 -2.68 -6.17 25.07
N LYS A 73 -2.68 -5.29 26.07
CA LYS A 73 -2.82 -5.66 27.49
C LYS A 73 -4.12 -6.44 27.74
N HIS A 74 -5.23 -6.05 27.11
CA HIS A 74 -6.49 -6.79 27.20
C HIS A 74 -6.40 -8.18 26.56
N ILE A 75 -5.68 -8.33 25.44
CA ILE A 75 -5.41 -9.64 24.84
C ILE A 75 -4.54 -10.48 25.79
N ASP A 76 -3.45 -9.92 26.31
CA ASP A 76 -2.52 -10.63 27.19
C ASP A 76 -3.20 -11.08 28.49
N MET A 77 -4.04 -10.24 29.10
CA MET A 77 -4.86 -10.63 30.25
C MET A 77 -5.80 -11.79 29.91
N ARG A 78 -6.38 -11.80 28.71
CA ARG A 78 -7.23 -12.91 28.27
C ARG A 78 -6.43 -14.19 28.07
N LEU A 79 -5.24 -14.11 27.47
CA LEU A 79 -4.33 -15.25 27.31
C LEU A 79 -3.90 -15.81 28.68
N ARG A 80 -3.56 -14.94 29.63
CA ARG A 80 -3.22 -15.35 31.02
C ARG A 80 -4.38 -16.08 31.69
N LYS A 81 -5.64 -15.69 31.46
CA LYS A 81 -6.80 -16.41 31.99
C LYS A 81 -6.87 -17.85 31.47
N TYR A 82 -6.61 -18.08 30.17
CA TYR A 82 -6.55 -19.43 29.60
C TYR A 82 -5.45 -20.30 30.23
N VAL A 83 -4.29 -19.69 30.53
CA VAL A 83 -3.21 -20.38 31.25
C VAL A 83 -3.63 -20.74 32.67
N ILE A 84 -4.27 -19.82 33.40
CA ILE A 84 -4.72 -20.05 34.79
C ILE A 84 -5.76 -21.19 34.87
N ILE A 85 -6.67 -21.28 33.90
CA ILE A 85 -7.69 -22.35 33.85
C ILE A 85 -7.18 -23.64 33.16
N ASN A 86 -5.89 -23.70 32.81
CA ASN A 86 -5.25 -24.82 32.11
C ASN A 86 -5.85 -25.17 30.73
N GLU A 87 -6.49 -24.21 30.07
CA GLU A 87 -7.07 -24.33 28.72
C GLU A 87 -6.18 -23.63 27.69
N ILE A 88 -4.89 -23.95 27.68
CA ILE A 88 -3.89 -23.27 26.83
C ILE A 88 -4.21 -23.46 25.34
N SER A 89 -4.79 -24.59 24.96
CA SER A 89 -5.25 -24.85 23.59
C SER A 89 -6.24 -23.77 23.11
N GLN A 90 -7.08 -23.24 24.02
CA GLN A 90 -8.06 -22.21 23.68
C GLN A 90 -7.43 -20.86 23.31
N ALA A 91 -6.19 -20.62 23.73
CA ALA A 91 -5.42 -19.43 23.38
C ALA A 91 -5.08 -19.36 21.88
N THR A 92 -5.10 -20.51 21.19
CA THR A 92 -4.77 -20.59 19.76
C THR A 92 -5.95 -20.29 18.85
N PHE A 93 -7.19 -20.29 19.36
CA PHE A 93 -8.36 -20.03 18.52
C PHE A 93 -8.52 -18.54 18.15
N HIS A 94 -9.12 -18.32 16.98
CA HIS A 94 -9.54 -17.01 16.51
C HIS A 94 -10.50 -16.34 17.53
N PRO A 95 -10.36 -15.03 17.82
CA PRO A 95 -9.62 -14.02 17.07
C PRO A 95 -8.37 -13.47 17.79
N HIS A 96 -7.56 -14.29 18.47
CA HIS A 96 -6.42 -13.73 19.21
C HIS A 96 -5.33 -13.22 18.27
N TYR A 97 -4.85 -14.06 17.35
CA TYR A 97 -3.75 -13.73 16.47
C TYR A 97 -4.10 -12.65 15.45
N ILE A 98 -5.29 -12.71 14.84
CA ILE A 98 -5.80 -11.62 13.98
C ILE A 98 -5.77 -10.23 14.65
N LEU A 99 -6.18 -10.12 15.92
CA LEU A 99 -6.19 -8.83 16.63
C LEU A 99 -4.77 -8.38 16.95
N LEU A 100 -3.89 -9.30 17.34
CA LEU A 100 -2.47 -9.00 17.55
C LEU A 100 -1.78 -8.58 16.26
N ALA A 101 -2.13 -9.18 15.12
CA ALA A 101 -1.61 -8.82 13.81
C ALA A 101 -2.01 -7.38 13.43
N GLN A 102 -3.27 -7.02 13.66
CA GLN A 102 -3.78 -5.65 13.46
C GLN A 102 -3.10 -4.63 14.36
N ILE A 103 -2.85 -4.97 15.63
CA ILE A 103 -2.10 -4.11 16.55
C ILE A 103 -0.68 -3.88 16.02
N ALA A 104 0.04 -4.98 15.70
CA ALA A 104 1.42 -4.92 15.26
C ALA A 104 1.59 -4.14 13.94
N ILE A 105 0.70 -4.32 12.96
CA ILE A 105 0.79 -3.60 11.69
C ILE A 105 0.48 -2.11 11.85
N LEU A 106 -0.48 -1.74 12.72
CA LEU A 106 -0.77 -0.33 12.97
C LEU A 106 0.36 0.36 13.74
N GLN A 107 0.99 -0.34 14.69
CA GLN A 107 2.23 0.13 15.34
C GLN A 107 3.36 0.32 14.32
N ALA A 108 3.51 -0.61 13.36
CA ALA A 108 4.49 -0.47 12.28
C ALA A 108 4.20 0.76 11.40
N LYS A 109 2.92 1.02 11.07
CA LYS A 109 2.50 2.23 10.33
C LYS A 109 2.80 3.53 11.09
N LEU A 110 2.54 3.56 12.41
CA LEU A 110 2.86 4.72 13.25
C LEU A 110 4.37 4.99 13.27
N LEU A 111 5.19 3.95 13.39
CA LEU A 111 6.65 4.08 13.29
C LEU A 111 7.13 4.46 11.89
N LEU A 112 6.41 4.05 10.84
CA LEU A 112 6.75 4.36 9.45
C LEU A 112 6.50 5.84 9.13
N PHE A 113 5.31 6.36 9.41
CA PHE A 113 4.94 7.72 9.01
C PHE A 113 5.21 8.76 10.09
N PHE A 114 5.25 8.38 11.38
CA PHE A 114 5.31 9.30 12.51
C PHE A 114 6.35 8.89 13.55
N SER A 115 7.47 8.32 13.11
CA SER A 115 8.56 7.77 13.93
C SER A 115 8.95 8.65 15.14
N ARG A 116 9.02 9.98 14.94
CA ARG A 116 9.42 10.97 15.96
C ARG A 116 8.41 11.18 17.07
N PHE A 117 7.12 10.96 16.81
CA PHE A 117 6.04 11.18 17.77
C PHE A 117 5.65 9.90 18.52
N VAL A 118 6.20 8.75 18.11
CA VAL A 118 5.99 7.49 18.83
C VAL A 118 6.76 7.56 20.14
N PRO A 119 6.09 7.42 21.30
CA PRO A 119 6.73 7.60 22.59
C PRO A 119 7.90 6.63 22.81
N GLY A 120 8.99 7.15 23.39
CA GLY A 120 9.96 6.33 24.11
C GLY A 120 9.35 5.92 25.45
N GLN A 121 9.34 4.62 25.75
CA GLN A 121 8.64 4.13 26.94
C GLN A 121 9.55 4.11 28.18
N ASP A 122 9.11 4.77 29.25
CA ASP A 122 9.64 4.62 30.61
C ASP A 122 9.02 3.44 31.38
N GLN A 123 8.04 2.72 30.82
CA GLN A 123 7.37 1.59 31.48
C GLN A 123 7.84 0.25 30.89
N ALA A 124 8.49 -0.57 31.72
CA ALA A 124 9.17 -1.84 31.42
C ALA A 124 8.36 -2.96 30.71
N SER A 125 7.09 -2.74 30.34
CA SER A 125 6.19 -3.79 29.82
C SER A 125 6.08 -3.86 28.29
N ALA A 126 6.57 -2.86 27.54
CA ALA A 126 6.36 -2.81 26.08
C ALA A 126 7.52 -2.19 25.29
N LEU A 127 8.76 -2.33 25.78
CA LEU A 127 9.94 -1.99 25.00
C LEU A 127 9.95 -2.83 23.71
N LEU A 128 10.10 -2.20 22.55
CA LEU A 128 10.43 -2.99 21.37
C LEU A 128 11.84 -3.57 21.61
N PRO A 129 12.11 -4.83 21.22
CA PRO A 129 13.43 -5.46 21.42
C PRO A 129 14.59 -4.73 20.72
N THR A 130 14.28 -3.68 19.96
CA THR A 130 15.17 -2.90 19.11
C THR A 130 15.41 -1.49 19.66
N ASP A 131 14.84 -1.15 20.82
CA ASP A 131 14.82 0.21 21.33
C ASP A 131 16.18 0.70 21.83
N ARG A 132 16.63 1.81 21.23
CA ARG A 132 17.75 2.65 21.66
C ARG A 132 17.34 4.10 21.53
N PHE A 133 17.65 4.90 22.55
CA PHE A 133 17.27 6.31 22.62
C PHE A 133 18.50 7.21 22.71
N VAL A 134 18.40 8.39 22.11
CA VAL A 134 19.28 9.53 22.38
C VAL A 134 18.36 10.63 22.92
N GLY A 135 18.43 10.88 24.23
CA GLY A 135 17.42 11.70 24.92
C GLY A 135 16.04 11.02 24.90
N GLN A 136 14.99 11.76 24.56
CA GLN A 136 13.61 11.25 24.44
C GLN A 136 13.27 10.64 23.07
N GLN A 137 14.19 10.71 22.09
CA GLN A 137 13.92 10.33 20.71
C GLN A 137 14.55 8.98 20.33
N ARG A 138 13.83 8.21 19.50
CA ARG A 138 14.31 6.94 18.93
C ARG A 138 15.42 7.22 17.92
N THR A 139 16.48 6.42 17.94
CA THR A 139 17.48 6.46 16.86
C THR A 139 16.89 5.99 15.54
N LYS A 140 17.44 6.43 14.41
CA LYS A 140 16.99 5.97 13.08
C LYS A 140 17.12 4.45 12.91
N ALA A 141 18.21 3.88 13.43
CA ALA A 141 18.40 2.43 13.48
C ALA A 141 17.28 1.73 14.26
N SER A 142 16.95 2.21 15.46
CA SER A 142 15.83 1.67 16.26
C SER A 142 14.51 1.71 15.48
N THR A 143 14.24 2.79 14.76
CA THR A 143 13.05 2.94 13.91
C THR A 143 12.99 1.88 12.80
N HIS A 144 14.07 1.72 12.02
CA HIS A 144 14.12 0.72 10.94
C HIS A 144 13.96 -0.70 11.47
N TRP A 145 14.70 -1.06 12.52
CA TRP A 145 14.62 -2.38 13.14
C TRP A 145 13.25 -2.64 13.78
N GLY A 146 12.66 -1.64 14.44
CA GLY A 146 11.35 -1.73 15.06
C GLY A 146 10.23 -1.95 14.05
N GLN A 147 10.27 -1.25 12.91
CA GLN A 147 9.32 -1.45 11.82
C GLN A 147 9.39 -2.87 11.25
N LEU A 148 10.59 -3.36 10.95
CA LEU A 148 10.78 -4.72 10.42
C LEU A 148 10.32 -5.78 11.43
N TYR A 149 10.64 -5.58 12.71
CA TYR A 149 10.20 -6.48 13.78
C TYR A 149 8.68 -6.53 13.90
N LEU A 150 8.00 -5.39 13.89
CA LEU A 150 6.54 -5.33 13.99
C LEU A 150 5.84 -5.88 12.75
N ALA A 151 6.39 -5.64 11.56
CA ALA A 151 5.87 -6.21 10.32
C ALA A 151 6.02 -7.74 10.30
N GLU A 152 7.17 -8.27 10.73
CA GLU A 152 7.38 -9.70 10.91
C GLU A 152 6.39 -10.29 11.92
N LYS A 153 6.22 -9.64 13.07
CA LYS A 153 5.27 -10.05 14.10
C LYS A 153 3.84 -10.08 13.56
N ALA A 154 3.42 -9.06 12.81
CA ALA A 154 2.11 -9.02 12.17
C ALA A 154 1.92 -10.17 11.17
N ARG A 155 2.93 -10.43 10.34
CA ARG A 155 2.93 -11.53 9.37
C ARG A 155 2.84 -12.90 10.05
N LEU A 156 3.63 -13.14 11.10
CA LEU A 156 3.60 -14.40 11.85
C LEU A 156 2.25 -14.62 12.56
N TYR A 157 1.64 -13.56 13.10
CA TYR A 157 0.29 -13.67 13.67
C TYR A 157 -0.77 -13.96 12.61
N ALA A 158 -0.71 -13.34 11.43
CA ALA A 158 -1.61 -13.69 10.33
C ALA A 158 -1.43 -15.16 9.90
N ALA A 159 -0.19 -15.67 9.88
CA ALA A 159 0.09 -17.08 9.61
C ALA A 159 -0.50 -18.01 10.69
N ALA A 160 -0.33 -17.65 11.97
CA ALA A 160 -0.85 -18.44 13.09
C ALA A 160 -2.38 -18.49 13.12
N ASP A 161 -3.05 -17.43 12.64
CA ASP A 161 -4.51 -17.38 12.47
C ASP A 161 -5.00 -18.19 11.26
N GLY A 162 -4.11 -18.51 10.31
CA GLY A 162 -4.45 -19.19 9.06
C GLY A 162 -5.04 -18.27 7.98
N ASP A 163 -4.88 -16.94 8.12
CA ASP A 163 -5.39 -15.95 7.16
C ASP A 163 -4.36 -15.66 6.08
N SER A 164 -4.47 -16.37 4.95
CA SER A 164 -3.61 -16.21 3.78
C SER A 164 -3.67 -14.82 3.14
N GLU A 165 -4.80 -14.11 3.24
CA GLU A 165 -4.97 -12.80 2.59
C GLU A 165 -4.18 -11.74 3.33
N ARG A 166 -4.40 -11.64 4.64
CA ARG A 166 -3.64 -10.72 5.49
C ARG A 166 -2.17 -11.08 5.51
N TYR A 167 -1.85 -12.37 5.56
CA TYR A 167 -0.48 -12.83 5.51
C TYR A 167 0.22 -12.35 4.23
N ALA A 168 -0.42 -12.47 3.06
CA ALA A 168 0.12 -11.96 1.79
C ALA A 168 0.28 -10.43 1.81
N CYS A 169 -0.72 -9.68 2.30
CA CYS A 169 -0.63 -8.23 2.44
C CYS A 169 0.49 -7.78 3.38
N TYR A 170 0.69 -8.47 4.51
CA TYR A 170 1.74 -8.14 5.46
C TYR A 170 3.12 -8.55 4.95
N ALA A 171 3.25 -9.66 4.22
CA ALA A 171 4.48 -10.01 3.52
C ALA A 171 4.84 -8.96 2.45
N ALA A 172 3.86 -8.51 1.65
CA ALA A 172 4.04 -7.42 0.70
C ALA A 172 4.41 -6.09 1.38
N THR A 173 3.79 -5.81 2.53
CA THR A 173 4.14 -4.63 3.36
C THR A 173 5.58 -4.72 3.87
N GLN A 174 5.97 -5.88 4.39
CA GLN A 174 7.32 -6.11 4.88
C GLN A 174 8.36 -6.03 3.75
N CYS A 175 8.01 -6.48 2.53
CA CYS A 175 8.87 -6.35 1.35
C CYS A 175 9.29 -4.90 1.12
N TRP A 176 8.35 -3.96 1.06
CA TRP A 176 8.72 -2.57 0.79
C TRP A 176 9.41 -1.90 1.99
N LEU A 177 9.10 -2.29 3.23
CA LEU A 177 9.88 -1.84 4.39
C LEU A 177 11.35 -2.27 4.29
N HIS A 178 11.62 -3.50 3.85
CA HIS A 178 13.00 -3.92 3.55
C HIS A 178 13.63 -3.09 2.43
N LEU A 179 12.89 -2.78 1.36
CA LEU A 179 13.39 -1.90 0.30
C LEU A 179 13.72 -0.51 0.83
N MET A 180 12.88 0.09 1.67
CA MET A 180 13.19 1.38 2.32
C MET A 180 14.47 1.30 3.15
N THR A 181 14.63 0.26 3.97
CA THR A 181 15.84 0.08 4.79
C THR A 181 17.09 -0.13 3.93
N ALA A 182 16.94 -0.72 2.74
CA ALA A 182 18.05 -0.94 1.82
C ALA A 182 18.65 0.39 1.31
N TYR A 183 17.84 1.45 1.23
CA TYR A 183 18.25 2.77 0.75
C TYR A 183 18.56 3.77 1.88
N ALA A 184 18.56 3.33 3.14
CA ALA A 184 19.00 4.14 4.27
C ALA A 184 20.53 4.20 4.35
N ASP A 185 21.06 5.25 4.99
CA ASP A 185 22.49 5.38 5.19
C ASP A 185 23.02 4.24 6.08
N PRO A 186 24.19 3.64 5.79
CA PRO A 186 24.70 2.50 6.56
C PRO A 186 24.87 2.79 8.06
N THR A 187 25.18 4.05 8.42
CA THR A 187 25.25 4.52 9.81
C THR A 187 23.91 4.45 10.52
N ASP A 188 22.82 4.66 9.78
CA ASP A 188 21.44 4.63 10.27
C ASP A 188 20.90 3.20 10.42
N LEU A 189 21.67 2.18 10.04
CA LEU A 189 21.28 0.77 10.10
C LEU A 189 22.03 -0.04 11.18
N HIS A 190 23.01 0.58 11.83
CA HIS A 190 23.82 -0.07 12.85
C HIS A 190 23.12 -0.01 14.22
N LEU A 191 22.61 -1.15 14.68
CA LEU A 191 22.14 -1.30 16.05
C LEU A 191 23.30 -1.82 16.89
N SER A 192 23.87 -0.99 17.78
CA SER A 192 24.94 -1.48 18.66
C SER A 192 24.42 -2.64 19.55
N ALA A 193 25.31 -3.42 20.15
CA ALA A 193 24.90 -4.52 21.02
C ALA A 193 24.49 -4.00 22.41
N PRO A 194 23.56 -4.64 23.13
CA PRO A 194 23.31 -4.31 24.53
C PRO A 194 24.59 -4.56 25.33
N LEU A 195 24.95 -3.64 26.24
CA LEU A 195 26.19 -3.63 27.02
C LEU A 195 26.47 -4.95 27.77
N ASN A 196 25.44 -5.75 28.04
CA ASN A 196 25.54 -6.99 28.81
C ASN A 196 25.47 -8.28 27.96
N SER A 197 25.62 -8.19 26.64
CA SER A 197 25.64 -9.38 25.77
C SER A 197 27.06 -9.90 25.57
N PRO A 198 27.32 -11.23 25.66
CA PRO A 198 28.63 -11.80 25.37
C PRO A 198 29.11 -11.56 23.91
N ASN A 199 28.22 -11.12 23.02
CA ASN A 199 28.51 -10.71 21.64
C ASN A 199 28.58 -9.17 21.49
N ALA A 200 28.94 -8.43 22.55
CA ALA A 200 28.96 -6.95 22.57
C ALA A 200 29.80 -6.30 21.45
N GLN A 201 30.76 -7.04 20.88
CA GLN A 201 31.64 -6.56 19.82
C GLN A 201 31.05 -6.65 18.40
N GLN A 202 29.92 -7.32 18.19
CA GLN A 202 29.23 -7.38 16.89
C GLN A 202 27.83 -6.79 17.02
N GLY A 203 27.71 -5.49 16.78
CA GLY A 203 26.41 -4.85 16.57
C GLY A 203 25.63 -5.54 15.44
N ARG A 204 24.31 -5.43 15.45
CA ARG A 204 23.48 -5.94 14.35
C ARG A 204 23.47 -4.89 13.24
N VAL A 205 23.91 -5.29 12.05
CA VAL A 205 23.93 -4.44 10.86
C VAL A 205 23.03 -5.03 9.79
N LEU A 206 22.10 -4.22 9.29
CA LEU A 206 21.34 -4.53 8.08
C LEU A 206 22.18 -4.09 6.87
N SER A 207 22.54 -5.04 6.01
CA SER A 207 23.23 -4.74 4.75
C SER A 207 22.21 -4.56 3.62
N LEU A 208 22.50 -3.66 2.67
CA LEU A 208 21.75 -3.46 1.42
C LEU A 208 21.33 -4.79 0.76
N GLN A 209 22.29 -5.69 0.55
CA GLN A 209 22.06 -6.95 -0.16
C GLN A 209 21.07 -7.85 0.59
N LYS A 210 21.27 -8.06 1.90
CA LYS A 210 20.33 -8.82 2.74
C LYS A 210 18.92 -8.24 2.70
N CYS A 211 18.77 -6.90 2.75
CA CYS A 211 17.45 -6.28 2.68
C CYS A 211 16.79 -6.53 1.32
N ARG A 212 17.54 -6.44 0.21
CA ARG A 212 17.02 -6.76 -1.13
C ARG A 212 16.65 -8.23 -1.29
N ASP A 213 17.45 -9.15 -0.75
CA ASP A 213 17.18 -10.59 -0.78
C ASP A 213 15.93 -10.95 0.03
N TRP A 214 15.78 -10.33 1.21
CA TRP A 214 14.56 -10.47 2.02
C TRP A 214 13.34 -9.88 1.31
N ALA A 215 13.45 -8.67 0.74
CA ALA A 215 12.37 -8.07 -0.02
C ALA A 215 11.90 -8.97 -1.16
N LYS A 216 12.84 -9.54 -1.92
CA LYS A 216 12.54 -10.51 -2.98
C LYS A 216 11.79 -11.74 -2.44
N THR A 217 12.33 -12.34 -1.38
CA THR A 217 11.76 -13.55 -0.77
C THR A 217 10.34 -13.29 -0.27
N LEU A 218 10.11 -12.14 0.36
CA LEU A 218 8.80 -11.73 0.87
C LEU A 218 7.80 -11.44 -0.25
N ARG A 219 8.22 -10.78 -1.32
CA ARG A 219 7.40 -10.60 -2.54
C ARG A 219 6.97 -11.95 -3.10
N ASP A 220 7.92 -12.86 -3.33
CA ASP A 220 7.63 -14.19 -3.91
C ASP A 220 6.69 -14.99 -2.99
N HIS A 221 6.93 -14.93 -1.67
CA HIS A 221 6.10 -15.61 -0.69
C HIS A 221 4.68 -15.00 -0.59
N ALA A 222 4.54 -13.68 -0.75
CA ALA A 222 3.25 -13.01 -0.80
C ALA A 222 2.42 -13.48 -2.01
N LEU A 223 3.05 -13.56 -3.20
CA LEU A 223 2.40 -14.05 -4.42
C LEU A 223 1.93 -15.50 -4.28
N ILE A 224 2.80 -16.38 -3.77
CA ILE A 224 2.46 -17.79 -3.51
C ILE A 224 1.27 -17.91 -2.56
N SER A 225 1.28 -17.13 -1.48
CA SER A 225 0.24 -17.20 -0.44
C SER A 225 -1.11 -16.64 -0.90
N TYR A 226 -1.12 -15.74 -1.90
CA TYR A 226 -2.33 -15.14 -2.43
C TYR A 226 -3.06 -15.99 -3.49
N ALA A 227 -2.42 -17.07 -3.99
CA ALA A 227 -2.88 -17.82 -5.16
C ALA A 227 -4.33 -18.31 -5.07
N ASP A 228 -4.77 -18.79 -3.91
CA ASP A 228 -6.13 -19.29 -3.72
C ASP A 228 -7.16 -18.16 -3.68
N ILE A 229 -6.81 -17.05 -3.03
CA ILE A 229 -7.68 -15.88 -2.86
C ILE A 229 -7.87 -15.15 -4.17
N GLY A 230 -6.78 -14.85 -4.87
CA GLY A 230 -6.86 -14.15 -6.15
C GLY A 230 -7.60 -14.96 -7.21
N ARG A 231 -7.47 -16.29 -7.19
CA ARG A 231 -8.27 -17.20 -8.04
C ARG A 231 -9.75 -17.16 -7.69
N ARG A 232 -10.11 -17.11 -6.41
CA ARG A 232 -11.51 -16.94 -5.98
C ARG A 232 -12.10 -15.64 -6.49
N TYR A 233 -11.39 -14.51 -6.34
CA TYR A 233 -11.85 -13.22 -6.85
C TYR A 233 -11.96 -13.19 -8.37
N TYR A 234 -10.99 -13.76 -9.08
CA TYR A 234 -11.04 -13.88 -10.54
C TYR A 234 -12.32 -14.60 -11.01
N TYR A 235 -12.64 -15.77 -10.44
CA TYR A 235 -13.84 -16.50 -10.84
C TYR A 235 -15.13 -15.74 -10.51
N GLN A 236 -15.20 -15.08 -9.34
CA GLN A 236 -16.34 -14.23 -8.99
C GLN A 236 -16.54 -13.10 -10.00
N MET A 237 -15.45 -12.47 -10.45
CA MET A 237 -15.54 -11.39 -11.43
C MET A 237 -15.93 -11.90 -12.82
N LYS A 238 -15.39 -13.05 -13.26
CA LYS A 238 -15.76 -13.66 -14.55
C LYS A 238 -17.21 -14.10 -14.56
N GLU A 239 -17.71 -14.70 -13.47
CA GLU A 239 -19.12 -15.13 -13.35
C GLU A 239 -20.10 -13.94 -13.46
N LYS A 240 -19.70 -12.76 -12.98
CA LYS A 240 -20.54 -11.55 -13.00
C LYS A 240 -20.33 -10.65 -14.22
N SER A 241 -19.41 -11.00 -15.11
CA SER A 241 -19.10 -10.25 -16.33
C SER A 241 -19.98 -10.65 -17.52
N GLY A 242 -20.20 -9.72 -18.45
CA GLY A 242 -20.93 -9.98 -19.70
C GLY A 242 -22.44 -10.17 -19.54
N LEU A 243 -23.01 -9.72 -18.42
CA LEU A 243 -24.45 -9.77 -18.18
C LEU A 243 -25.16 -8.65 -18.98
N PRO A 244 -26.34 -8.92 -19.58
CA PRO A 244 -27.04 -7.92 -20.39
C PRO A 244 -27.36 -6.64 -19.60
N ARG A 245 -26.88 -5.49 -20.11
CA ARG A 245 -27.07 -4.15 -19.49
C ARG A 245 -28.50 -3.65 -19.47
N HIS A 246 -29.35 -4.15 -20.37
CA HIS A 246 -30.78 -3.79 -20.42
C HIS A 246 -31.60 -4.36 -19.25
N THR A 247 -30.99 -5.21 -18.43
CA THR A 247 -31.61 -5.70 -17.19
C THR A 247 -31.44 -4.65 -16.10
N SER A 248 -32.43 -4.50 -15.21
CA SER A 248 -32.36 -3.60 -14.05
C SER A 248 -31.04 -3.78 -13.28
N PRO A 249 -30.44 -2.70 -12.74
CA PRO A 249 -29.26 -2.81 -11.89
C PRO A 249 -29.50 -3.77 -10.73
N ASP A 250 -28.47 -4.46 -10.28
CA ASP A 250 -28.62 -5.49 -9.25
C ASP A 250 -28.79 -4.79 -7.89
N PRO A 251 -29.92 -4.98 -7.17
CA PRO A 251 -30.14 -4.33 -5.90
C PRO A 251 -29.29 -5.00 -4.81
N PHE A 252 -28.55 -4.20 -4.04
CA PHE A 252 -27.75 -4.64 -2.91
C PHE A 252 -27.92 -3.70 -1.71
N GLY A 253 -28.79 -4.06 -0.78
CA GLY A 253 -29.11 -3.22 0.37
C GLY A 253 -29.64 -1.84 -0.09
N PRO A 254 -29.03 -0.72 0.34
CA PRO A 254 -29.41 0.63 -0.09
C PRO A 254 -28.83 1.04 -1.46
N TYR A 255 -28.06 0.15 -2.11
CA TYR A 255 -27.38 0.43 -3.37
C TYR A 255 -28.01 -0.29 -4.56
N ASP A 256 -27.95 0.33 -5.72
CA ASP A 256 -28.22 -0.28 -7.02
C ASP A 256 -26.90 -0.37 -7.79
N ILE A 257 -26.43 -1.58 -8.07
CA ILE A 257 -25.10 -1.81 -8.63
C ILE A 257 -25.22 -2.05 -10.13
N GLU A 258 -24.55 -1.23 -10.94
CA GLU A 258 -24.44 -1.45 -12.37
C GLU A 258 -23.72 -2.78 -12.66
N ARG A 259 -24.14 -3.51 -13.68
CA ARG A 259 -23.54 -4.81 -14.06
C ARG A 259 -22.18 -4.62 -14.72
N MET A 260 -21.31 -5.63 -14.62
CA MET A 260 -19.99 -5.59 -15.26
C MET A 260 -20.15 -5.84 -16.76
N PRO A 261 -19.45 -5.08 -17.62
CA PRO A 261 -19.41 -5.35 -19.06
C PRO A 261 -18.77 -6.71 -19.34
N ALA A 262 -18.83 -7.15 -20.60
CA ALA A 262 -18.05 -8.31 -21.04
C ALA A 262 -16.55 -8.03 -20.90
N ILE A 263 -15.77 -9.08 -20.63
CA ILE A 263 -14.33 -8.98 -20.37
C ILE A 263 -13.57 -9.85 -21.34
N TYR A 264 -12.67 -9.21 -22.09
CA TYR A 264 -11.70 -9.84 -22.96
C TYR A 264 -10.33 -9.91 -22.29
N GLU A 265 -9.73 -11.10 -22.32
CA GLU A 265 -8.41 -11.36 -21.76
C GLU A 265 -7.36 -11.32 -22.86
N ALA A 266 -6.43 -10.38 -22.77
CA ALA A 266 -5.29 -10.27 -23.68
C ALA A 266 -3.96 -10.44 -22.92
N ARG A 267 -2.86 -10.66 -23.64
CA ARG A 267 -1.51 -10.79 -23.06
C ARG A 267 -0.49 -10.05 -23.89
N GLY A 268 0.38 -9.28 -23.24
CA GLY A 268 1.56 -8.70 -23.89
C GLY A 268 1.22 -7.80 -25.06
N HIS A 269 1.89 -7.94 -26.20
CA HIS A 269 1.70 -7.07 -27.37
C HIS A 269 0.28 -7.10 -27.96
N ASP A 270 -0.46 -8.20 -27.77
CA ASP A 270 -1.86 -8.28 -28.21
C ASP A 270 -2.74 -7.33 -27.40
N TYR A 271 -2.40 -7.06 -26.13
CA TYR A 271 -3.14 -6.14 -25.28
C TYR A 271 -3.09 -4.70 -25.82
N ASP A 272 -1.89 -4.18 -26.11
CA ASP A 272 -1.74 -2.79 -26.56
C ASP A 272 -2.52 -2.54 -27.87
N ARG A 273 -2.43 -3.49 -28.80
CA ARG A 273 -3.14 -3.42 -30.08
C ARG A 273 -4.65 -3.47 -29.89
N LEU A 274 -5.15 -4.43 -29.11
CA LEU A 274 -6.59 -4.59 -28.89
C LEU A 274 -7.17 -3.44 -28.08
N TYR A 275 -6.45 -2.95 -27.07
CA TYR A 275 -6.88 -1.79 -26.29
C TYR A 275 -7.05 -0.55 -27.17
N GLN A 276 -6.10 -0.28 -28.08
CA GLN A 276 -6.21 0.84 -29.03
C GLN A 276 -7.39 0.66 -29.99
N GLN A 277 -7.57 -0.54 -30.54
CA GLN A 277 -8.68 -0.85 -31.44
C GLN A 277 -10.03 -0.66 -30.76
N PHE A 278 -10.18 -1.19 -29.54
CA PHE A 278 -11.43 -1.17 -28.79
C PHE A 278 -11.74 0.21 -28.20
N SER A 279 -10.74 0.96 -27.74
CA SER A 279 -10.94 2.34 -27.28
C SER A 279 -11.41 3.29 -28.39
N GLN A 280 -11.02 3.03 -29.65
CA GLN A 280 -11.46 3.83 -30.80
C GLN A 280 -12.84 3.40 -31.33
N GLN A 281 -13.17 2.10 -31.30
CA GLN A 281 -14.43 1.59 -31.87
C GLN A 281 -15.64 1.77 -30.93
N PHE A 282 -15.49 1.57 -29.62
CA PHE A 282 -16.62 1.50 -28.69
C PHE A 282 -17.20 2.85 -28.26
N SER A 283 -16.57 3.97 -28.62
CA SER A 283 -17.17 5.29 -28.47
C SER A 283 -18.41 5.50 -29.36
N THR A 284 -18.67 4.59 -30.33
CA THR A 284 -19.76 4.74 -31.31
C THR A 284 -20.89 3.71 -31.21
N THR A 285 -20.67 2.53 -30.62
CA THR A 285 -21.63 1.40 -30.70
C THR A 285 -22.32 1.00 -29.38
N GLY A 286 -21.90 1.51 -28.23
CA GLY A 286 -22.57 1.27 -26.93
C GLY A 286 -22.38 -0.12 -26.31
N ASP A 287 -21.74 -1.05 -27.02
CA ASP A 287 -21.32 -2.36 -26.51
C ASP A 287 -19.93 -2.24 -25.85
N ASP A 288 -19.92 -1.81 -24.60
CA ASP A 288 -18.67 -1.64 -23.86
C ASP A 288 -18.00 -2.98 -23.51
N LEU A 289 -16.74 -3.15 -23.90
CA LEU A 289 -15.89 -4.31 -23.57
C LEU A 289 -14.72 -3.88 -22.69
N TRP A 290 -14.48 -4.60 -21.60
CA TRP A 290 -13.26 -4.45 -20.81
C TRP A 290 -12.15 -5.35 -21.35
N VAL A 291 -10.96 -4.77 -21.55
CA VAL A 291 -9.76 -5.52 -21.95
C VAL A 291 -8.83 -5.61 -20.75
N TRP A 292 -8.46 -6.82 -20.36
CA TRP A 292 -7.55 -7.10 -19.24
C TRP A 292 -6.20 -7.58 -19.73
N ASP A 293 -5.11 -6.93 -19.28
CA ASP A 293 -3.76 -7.42 -19.50
C ASP A 293 -3.41 -8.54 -18.52
N MET A 294 -3.62 -9.77 -18.95
CA MET A 294 -3.32 -10.95 -18.15
C MET A 294 -1.80 -11.16 -17.95
N ALA A 295 -0.93 -10.47 -18.68
CA ALA A 295 0.51 -10.49 -18.40
C ALA A 295 0.86 -9.78 -17.09
N LEU A 296 0.09 -8.77 -16.69
CA LEU A 296 0.24 -8.09 -15.40
C LEU A 296 -0.62 -8.73 -14.31
N LEU A 297 -1.87 -9.10 -14.65
CA LEU A 297 -2.87 -9.62 -13.70
C LEU A 297 -2.64 -11.08 -13.32
N THR A 298 -1.67 -11.75 -13.95
CA THR A 298 -1.31 -13.13 -13.59
C THR A 298 0.19 -13.33 -13.42
N VAL A 299 0.56 -14.29 -12.59
CA VAL A 299 1.94 -14.74 -12.42
C VAL A 299 2.00 -16.25 -12.68
N ASN A 300 2.95 -16.66 -13.51
CA ASN A 300 3.22 -18.07 -13.72
C ASN A 300 3.97 -18.63 -12.49
N PRO A 301 3.45 -19.68 -11.82
CA PRO A 301 4.13 -20.30 -10.69
C PRO A 301 5.57 -20.77 -11.01
N ASP A 302 5.87 -21.13 -12.27
CA ASP A 302 7.20 -21.58 -12.68
C ASP A 302 8.30 -20.50 -12.53
N TYR A 303 7.91 -19.22 -12.48
CA TYR A 303 8.82 -18.10 -12.27
C TYR A 303 9.19 -17.89 -10.81
N LEU A 304 8.47 -18.54 -9.89
CA LEU A 304 8.66 -18.40 -8.45
C LEU A 304 9.49 -19.57 -7.89
N PRO A 305 10.35 -19.32 -6.88
CA PRO A 305 11.03 -20.39 -6.18
C PRO A 305 10.05 -21.24 -5.37
N ARG A 306 10.36 -22.53 -5.19
CA ARG A 306 9.57 -23.43 -4.34
C ARG A 306 9.79 -23.15 -2.86
N LEU A 307 9.11 -22.12 -2.34
CA LEU A 307 9.23 -21.66 -0.94
C LEU A 307 8.27 -22.35 0.05
N SER A 308 7.25 -23.05 -0.46
CA SER A 308 6.22 -23.68 0.37
C SER A 308 5.96 -25.13 -0.09
N PRO A 309 5.66 -26.06 0.85
CA PRO A 309 5.23 -27.42 0.49
C PRO A 309 3.95 -27.42 -0.36
N LYS A 310 3.09 -26.40 -0.21
CA LYS A 310 1.89 -26.18 -1.02
C LYS A 310 2.15 -25.16 -2.13
N HIS A 311 3.20 -25.36 -2.93
CA HIS A 311 3.46 -24.49 -4.07
C HIS A 311 2.32 -24.55 -5.08
N PRO A 312 1.82 -23.41 -5.59
CA PRO A 312 0.75 -23.40 -6.59
C PRO A 312 1.20 -24.12 -7.86
N LYS A 313 0.32 -24.95 -8.42
CA LYS A 313 0.50 -25.62 -9.72
C LYS A 313 -0.17 -24.87 -10.86
N GLN A 314 -1.12 -23.99 -10.53
CA GLN A 314 -1.88 -23.19 -11.47
C GLN A 314 -1.41 -21.74 -11.45
N THR A 315 -1.77 -21.01 -12.50
CA THR A 315 -1.56 -19.56 -12.60
C THR A 315 -2.06 -18.84 -11.35
N ILE A 316 -1.25 -17.93 -10.85
CA ILE A 316 -1.59 -17.07 -9.71
C ILE A 316 -2.29 -15.84 -10.28
N TYR A 317 -3.57 -15.70 -9.96
CA TYR A 317 -4.39 -14.55 -10.37
C TYR A 317 -4.29 -13.43 -9.33
N LEU A 318 -4.17 -12.17 -9.77
CA LEU A 318 -4.01 -11.00 -8.91
C LEU A 318 -5.26 -10.10 -8.96
N PHE A 319 -6.37 -10.62 -8.46
CA PHE A 319 -7.66 -9.91 -8.37
C PHE A 319 -8.08 -9.74 -6.92
N GLY A 320 -8.92 -8.74 -6.66
CA GLY A 320 -9.34 -8.33 -5.31
C GLY A 320 -8.66 -7.03 -4.87
N THR A 321 -9.28 -6.34 -3.90
CA THR A 321 -8.78 -5.06 -3.37
C THR A 321 -7.37 -5.21 -2.78
N SER A 322 -7.14 -6.29 -2.04
CA SER A 322 -5.85 -6.63 -1.42
C SER A 322 -4.71 -6.83 -2.42
N ALA A 323 -5.01 -7.10 -3.70
CA ALA A 323 -4.00 -7.26 -4.74
C ALA A 323 -3.17 -5.97 -4.96
N CYS A 324 -3.71 -4.80 -4.57
CA CYS A 324 -2.97 -3.53 -4.65
C CYS A 324 -1.61 -3.59 -3.92
N TYR A 325 -1.53 -4.29 -2.78
CA TYR A 325 -0.29 -4.47 -2.02
C TYR A 325 0.73 -5.31 -2.79
N LEU A 326 0.27 -6.32 -3.52
CA LEU A 326 1.11 -7.19 -4.34
C LEU A 326 1.66 -6.42 -5.54
N PHE A 327 0.80 -5.70 -6.27
CA PHE A 327 1.24 -4.83 -7.37
C PHE A 327 2.24 -3.78 -6.90
N PHE A 328 1.98 -3.15 -5.75
CA PHE A 328 2.88 -2.18 -5.15
C PHE A 328 4.26 -2.81 -4.83
N ALA A 329 4.27 -3.97 -4.15
CA ALA A 329 5.51 -4.67 -3.82
C ALA A 329 6.29 -5.13 -5.06
N ARG A 330 5.60 -5.63 -6.11
CA ARG A 330 6.21 -6.02 -7.38
C ARG A 330 6.86 -4.84 -8.09
N GLY A 331 6.10 -3.75 -8.29
CA GLY A 331 6.56 -2.55 -8.97
C GLY A 331 7.72 -1.86 -8.24
N LEU A 332 7.60 -1.72 -6.92
CA LEU A 332 8.65 -1.11 -6.10
C LEU A 332 9.91 -2.00 -6.05
N TYR A 333 9.76 -3.32 -5.93
CA TYR A 333 10.91 -4.23 -5.99
C TYR A 333 11.63 -4.11 -7.33
N LEU A 334 10.90 -4.10 -8.44
CA LEU A 334 11.52 -3.96 -9.76
C LEU A 334 12.27 -2.64 -9.88
N LEU A 335 11.67 -1.53 -9.46
CA LEU A 335 12.30 -0.20 -9.42
C LEU A 335 13.62 -0.24 -8.61
N CYS A 336 13.58 -0.81 -7.40
CA CYS A 336 14.72 -0.87 -6.47
C CYS A 336 15.79 -1.92 -6.81
N SER A 337 15.44 -2.94 -7.60
CA SER A 337 16.37 -4.03 -7.95
C SER A 337 17.38 -3.59 -9.01
N ASP A 338 18.51 -4.27 -9.14
CA ASP A 338 19.44 -4.02 -10.27
C ASP A 338 19.10 -4.89 -11.49
N ARG A 339 17.98 -5.63 -11.44
CA ARG A 339 17.49 -6.49 -12.52
C ARG A 339 16.60 -5.69 -13.47
N PHE A 340 16.51 -6.15 -14.72
CA PHE A 340 15.64 -5.56 -15.75
C PHE A 340 14.31 -6.28 -15.92
N THR A 341 14.20 -7.51 -15.41
CA THR A 341 12.97 -8.31 -15.36
C THR A 341 12.56 -8.60 -13.93
N GLU A 342 11.30 -8.96 -13.73
CA GLU A 342 10.76 -9.17 -12.40
C GLU A 342 11.24 -10.49 -11.78
N PHE A 343 11.33 -11.55 -12.60
CA PHE A 343 11.64 -12.90 -12.15
C PHE A 343 12.84 -13.52 -12.88
N THR A 344 13.93 -13.78 -12.15
CA THR A 344 15.16 -14.37 -12.71
C THR A 344 15.59 -15.68 -12.05
N ASP A 345 14.95 -16.07 -10.94
CA ASP A 345 15.44 -17.15 -10.07
C ASP A 345 14.47 -18.34 -9.94
N GLY A 346 13.39 -18.36 -10.74
CA GLY A 346 12.46 -19.47 -10.84
C GLY A 346 12.98 -20.63 -11.69
N GLN A 347 12.16 -21.68 -11.83
CA GLN A 347 12.43 -22.80 -12.73
C GLN A 347 12.53 -22.32 -14.19
N LYS A 348 11.72 -21.32 -14.53
CA LYS A 348 11.84 -20.55 -15.77
C LYS A 348 12.25 -19.12 -15.42
N ARG A 349 13.07 -18.53 -16.28
CA ARG A 349 13.46 -17.13 -16.18
C ARG A 349 12.62 -16.31 -17.14
N GLU A 350 12.18 -15.14 -16.68
CA GLU A 350 11.62 -14.16 -17.58
C GLU A 350 12.74 -13.64 -18.49
N ILE A 351 12.49 -13.68 -19.78
CA ILE A 351 13.46 -13.37 -20.82
C ILE A 351 13.06 -12.05 -21.48
N LEU A 352 13.98 -11.09 -21.48
CA LEU A 352 13.83 -9.87 -22.28
C LEU A 352 13.75 -10.20 -23.78
N PRO A 353 12.88 -9.53 -24.54
CA PRO A 353 12.89 -9.57 -26.00
C PRO A 353 14.28 -9.28 -26.57
N VAL A 354 14.65 -9.98 -27.64
CA VAL A 354 16.01 -9.91 -28.24
C VAL A 354 16.40 -8.47 -28.58
N GLU A 355 15.46 -7.71 -29.11
CA GLU A 355 15.63 -6.30 -29.54
C GLU A 355 15.93 -5.33 -28.38
N ILE A 356 15.58 -5.71 -27.15
CA ILE A 356 15.82 -4.91 -25.94
C ILE A 356 17.16 -5.28 -25.30
N ARG A 357 17.62 -6.51 -25.49
CA ARG A 357 18.85 -7.01 -24.85
C ARG A 357 20.13 -6.30 -25.29
N THR A 358 20.13 -5.67 -26.46
CA THR A 358 21.35 -5.07 -27.03
C THR A 358 21.56 -3.62 -26.61
N ASP A 359 20.53 -2.93 -26.11
CA ASP A 359 20.60 -1.50 -25.78
C ASP A 359 20.18 -1.24 -24.32
N PRO A 360 21.11 -0.80 -23.44
CA PRO A 360 20.80 -0.56 -22.03
C PRO A 360 19.78 0.58 -21.83
N ARG A 361 19.67 1.54 -22.76
CA ARG A 361 18.63 2.59 -22.69
C ARG A 361 17.24 1.96 -22.82
N ARG A 362 17.07 1.04 -23.77
CA ARG A 362 15.83 0.27 -23.96
C ARG A 362 15.55 -0.68 -22.79
N GLN A 363 16.59 -1.27 -22.19
CA GLN A 363 16.42 -2.11 -20.98
C GLN A 363 15.90 -1.31 -19.79
N TRP A 364 16.45 -0.12 -19.57
CA TRP A 364 15.97 0.78 -18.51
C TRP A 364 14.56 1.29 -18.80
N ASP A 365 14.25 1.66 -20.04
CA ASP A 365 12.89 2.08 -20.40
C ASP A 365 11.88 0.93 -20.19
N TYR A 366 12.20 -0.28 -20.65
CA TYR A 366 11.36 -1.46 -20.44
C TYR A 366 11.08 -1.70 -18.95
N LYS A 367 12.13 -1.69 -18.13
CA LYS A 367 12.04 -1.88 -16.68
C LYS A 367 11.17 -0.81 -16.03
N LEU A 368 11.45 0.47 -16.31
CA LEU A 368 10.74 1.59 -15.69
C LEU A 368 9.29 1.63 -16.15
N ASN A 369 9.02 1.35 -17.43
CA ASN A 369 7.67 1.25 -17.95
C ASN A 369 6.90 0.10 -17.28
N HIS A 370 7.52 -1.09 -17.17
CA HIS A 370 6.89 -2.22 -16.48
C HIS A 370 6.62 -1.91 -15.00
N ALA A 371 7.55 -1.26 -14.30
CA ALA A 371 7.35 -0.79 -12.93
C ALA A 371 6.19 0.22 -12.83
N THR A 372 6.12 1.19 -13.75
CA THR A 372 5.00 2.14 -13.84
C THR A 372 3.67 1.42 -14.01
N ARG A 373 3.58 0.45 -14.92
CA ARG A 373 2.35 -0.31 -15.17
C ARG A 373 1.88 -1.07 -13.93
N LEU A 374 2.80 -1.72 -13.20
CA LEU A 374 2.51 -2.38 -11.93
C LEU A 374 2.05 -1.39 -10.86
N LEU A 375 2.71 -0.24 -10.74
CA LEU A 375 2.35 0.80 -9.77
C LEU A 375 1.02 1.47 -10.12
N ASN A 376 0.70 1.59 -11.41
CA ASN A 376 -0.59 2.05 -11.91
C ASN A 376 -1.73 1.13 -11.49
N LEU A 377 -1.57 -0.18 -11.67
CA LEU A 377 -2.52 -1.15 -11.13
C LEU A 377 -2.63 -1.07 -9.61
N ALA A 378 -1.50 -0.89 -8.91
CA ALA A 378 -1.50 -0.78 -7.45
C ALA A 378 -2.36 0.38 -6.95
N TRP A 379 -2.16 1.59 -7.48
CA TRP A 379 -2.95 2.73 -7.04
C TRP A 379 -4.36 2.70 -7.59
N ALA A 380 -4.59 2.25 -8.83
CA ALA A 380 -5.93 2.22 -9.41
C ALA A 380 -6.87 1.23 -8.71
N ILE A 381 -6.35 0.09 -8.22
CA ILE A 381 -7.11 -0.86 -7.39
C ILE A 381 -7.33 -0.30 -5.98
N ALA A 382 -6.35 0.42 -5.43
CA ALA A 382 -6.42 0.98 -4.09
C ALA A 382 -7.29 2.25 -4.00
N GLU A 383 -7.43 2.98 -5.12
CA GLU A 383 -8.26 4.17 -5.24
C GLU A 383 -9.72 3.80 -5.51
N GLU A 384 -10.64 4.63 -5.02
CA GLU A 384 -12.06 4.41 -5.23
C GLU A 384 -12.39 4.50 -6.71
N GLY A 385 -12.83 3.38 -7.26
CA GLY A 385 -13.32 3.36 -8.64
C GLY A 385 -14.80 3.70 -8.74
N CYS A 386 -15.64 3.33 -7.79
CA CYS A 386 -17.09 3.42 -8.02
C CYS A 386 -17.60 4.86 -8.00
N GLN A 387 -18.23 5.32 -9.08
CA GLN A 387 -19.02 6.55 -9.04
C GLN A 387 -20.34 6.27 -8.34
N ILE A 388 -20.70 7.13 -7.39
CA ILE A 388 -21.94 7.00 -6.63
C ILE A 388 -22.83 8.17 -6.96
N GLN A 389 -24.02 7.87 -7.49
CA GLN A 389 -25.03 8.84 -7.87
C GLN A 389 -26.31 8.58 -7.09
N ARG A 390 -27.09 9.63 -6.79
CA ARG A 390 -28.43 9.44 -6.22
C ARG A 390 -29.37 9.00 -7.34
N SER A 391 -30.08 7.89 -7.15
CA SER A 391 -31.07 7.44 -8.13
C SER A 391 -32.24 8.43 -8.17
N SER A 392 -32.54 8.98 -9.35
CA SER A 392 -33.68 9.87 -9.59
C SER A 392 -35.02 9.14 -9.71
N ASP A 393 -35.00 7.81 -9.85
CA ASP A 393 -36.13 7.04 -10.37
C ASP A 393 -37.17 6.60 -9.33
N HIS A 394 -37.07 7.08 -8.09
CA HIS A 394 -38.11 6.86 -7.08
C HIS A 394 -38.79 8.17 -6.69
N ALA A 395 -39.61 8.67 -7.61
CA ALA A 395 -40.72 9.53 -7.27
C ALA A 395 -41.67 8.76 -6.33
N SER A 396 -41.93 9.33 -5.15
CA SER A 396 -42.82 8.86 -4.08
C SER A 396 -42.28 7.77 -3.13
N ASN A 397 -41.82 8.22 -1.96
CA ASN A 397 -41.88 7.55 -0.66
C ASN A 397 -40.98 6.34 -0.33
N ALA A 398 -39.93 6.04 -1.09
CA ALA A 398 -38.88 5.11 -0.68
C ALA A 398 -37.53 5.82 -0.58
N THR A 399 -36.80 5.59 0.52
CA THR A 399 -35.45 6.10 0.80
C THR A 399 -34.58 6.15 -0.46
N SER A 400 -34.00 7.32 -0.79
CA SER A 400 -33.20 7.50 -2.01
C SER A 400 -32.09 6.45 -2.11
N ARG A 401 -32.24 5.52 -3.05
CA ARG A 401 -31.23 4.48 -3.30
C ARG A 401 -30.04 5.12 -4.00
N LEU A 402 -28.85 4.67 -3.64
CA LEU A 402 -27.60 5.14 -4.24
C LEU A 402 -27.20 4.20 -5.37
N ARG A 403 -27.01 4.73 -6.57
CA ARG A 403 -26.57 3.97 -7.72
C ARG A 403 -25.06 3.98 -7.80
N ILE A 404 -24.45 2.80 -7.83
CA ILE A 404 -23.03 2.59 -8.12
C ILE A 404 -22.89 2.40 -9.63
N THR A 405 -22.31 3.39 -10.30
CA THR A 405 -22.07 3.38 -11.74
C THR A 405 -20.60 3.07 -12.05
N ARG A 406 -20.40 2.48 -13.22
CA ARG A 406 -19.10 2.12 -13.79
C ARG A 406 -18.94 2.80 -15.14
N PRO A 407 -18.62 4.11 -15.17
CA PRO A 407 -18.42 4.83 -16.42
C PRO A 407 -17.26 4.21 -17.23
N LEU A 408 -17.63 3.44 -18.25
CA LEU A 408 -16.72 2.94 -19.27
C LEU A 408 -16.31 4.02 -20.28
N SER A 409 -17.17 5.02 -20.46
CA SER A 409 -16.86 6.15 -21.32
C SER A 409 -15.86 7.07 -20.63
N MET A 410 -14.68 7.15 -21.23
CA MET A 410 -13.66 8.18 -21.00
C MET A 410 -14.17 9.54 -21.55
N GLY A 411 -15.36 9.98 -21.13
CA GLY A 411 -15.91 11.27 -21.57
C GLY A 411 -14.93 12.38 -21.20
N ASP A 412 -14.43 13.11 -22.21
CA ASP A 412 -13.55 14.29 -22.20
C ASP A 412 -12.83 14.65 -20.88
N ARG A 413 -12.13 13.67 -20.28
CA ARG A 413 -11.30 13.85 -19.08
C ARG A 413 -9.89 14.26 -19.50
N SER A 414 -9.76 15.27 -20.36
CA SER A 414 -8.48 15.76 -20.89
C SER A 414 -7.46 16.19 -19.82
N ASN A 415 -7.94 16.37 -18.58
CA ASN A 415 -7.20 16.83 -17.41
C ASN A 415 -7.00 15.76 -16.32
N GLU A 416 -7.34 14.48 -16.56
CA GLU A 416 -7.02 13.39 -15.63
C GLU A 416 -5.90 12.50 -16.18
N TYR A 417 -5.01 12.03 -15.29
CA TYR A 417 -4.06 10.99 -15.68
C TYR A 417 -4.81 9.68 -15.96
N SER A 418 -4.48 9.04 -17.06
CA SER A 418 -5.06 7.76 -17.44
C SER A 418 -4.02 6.90 -18.16
N SER A 419 -4.06 5.60 -17.88
CA SER A 419 -3.33 4.59 -18.63
C SER A 419 -4.25 3.40 -18.93
N PRO A 420 -3.93 2.56 -19.93
CA PRO A 420 -4.71 1.36 -20.23
C PRO A 420 -4.95 0.51 -18.99
N GLU A 421 -3.92 0.31 -18.17
CA GLU A 421 -4.00 -0.46 -16.93
C GLU A 421 -4.98 0.15 -15.95
N VAL A 422 -4.90 1.47 -15.72
CA VAL A 422 -5.81 2.19 -14.82
C VAL A 422 -7.24 2.03 -15.29
N ASN A 423 -7.51 2.23 -16.57
CA ASN A 423 -8.87 2.16 -17.11
C ASN A 423 -9.43 0.74 -17.10
N SER A 424 -8.57 -0.27 -17.22
CA SER A 424 -8.97 -1.68 -17.18
C SER A 424 -9.45 -2.14 -15.80
N VAL A 425 -9.04 -1.43 -14.73
CA VAL A 425 -9.39 -1.76 -13.35
C VAL A 425 -10.17 -0.68 -12.60
N ARG A 426 -10.33 0.50 -13.20
CA ARG A 426 -11.16 1.57 -12.67
C ARG A 426 -12.57 1.03 -12.43
N ASP A 427 -13.14 1.41 -11.30
CA ASP A 427 -14.55 1.18 -10.98
C ASP A 427 -14.91 -0.29 -10.73
N LEU A 428 -13.90 -1.16 -10.64
CA LEU A 428 -14.05 -2.56 -10.24
C LEU A 428 -14.35 -2.73 -8.75
N TYR A 429 -13.66 -1.94 -7.91
CA TYR A 429 -13.68 -2.13 -6.47
C TYR A 429 -14.25 -0.89 -5.77
N PRO A 430 -15.32 -1.03 -4.96
CA PRO A 430 -15.92 0.08 -4.21
C PRO A 430 -15.17 0.38 -2.89
N HIS A 431 -13.92 -0.08 -2.75
CA HIS A 431 -13.16 0.02 -1.51
C HIS A 431 -11.89 0.82 -1.72
N ARG A 432 -11.53 1.62 -0.71
CA ARG A 432 -10.32 2.43 -0.71
C ARG A 432 -9.27 1.92 0.26
N ILE A 433 -8.06 1.72 -0.24
CA ILE A 433 -6.87 1.45 0.58
C ILE A 433 -6.00 2.70 0.55
N ASN A 434 -6.26 3.56 1.54
CA ASN A 434 -5.86 4.95 1.48
C ASN A 434 -4.36 5.14 1.19
N GLU A 435 -3.43 4.57 1.97
CA GLU A 435 -2.00 4.90 1.80
C GLU A 435 -1.40 4.37 0.49
N ILE A 436 -1.86 3.22 -0.01
CA ILE A 436 -1.34 2.61 -1.24
C ILE A 436 -1.74 3.41 -2.48
N ALA A 437 -2.92 4.05 -2.47
CA ALA A 437 -3.35 4.90 -3.59
C ALA A 437 -2.35 6.04 -3.84
N ASP A 438 -1.97 6.81 -2.81
CA ASP A 438 -1.03 7.93 -2.97
C ASP A 438 0.41 7.45 -3.16
N LEU A 439 0.84 6.40 -2.44
CA LEU A 439 2.19 5.85 -2.60
C LEU A 439 2.39 5.27 -4.01
N GLY A 440 1.40 4.55 -4.56
CA GLY A 440 1.48 4.01 -5.92
C GLY A 440 1.62 5.11 -6.97
N LYS A 441 0.88 6.22 -6.84
CA LYS A 441 1.03 7.41 -7.70
C LYS A 441 2.42 8.05 -7.60
N ILE A 442 2.94 8.20 -6.38
CA ILE A 442 4.28 8.76 -6.13
C ILE A 442 5.36 7.92 -6.80
N PHE A 443 5.33 6.59 -6.64
CA PHE A 443 6.34 5.73 -7.24
C PHE A 443 6.15 5.55 -8.75
N ALA A 444 4.92 5.62 -9.26
CA ALA A 444 4.65 5.69 -10.70
C ALA A 444 5.26 6.97 -11.30
N ALA A 445 5.02 8.13 -10.67
CA ALA A 445 5.64 9.40 -11.04
C ALA A 445 7.18 9.36 -10.93
N THR A 446 7.72 8.66 -9.93
CA THR A 446 9.16 8.43 -9.78
C THR A 446 9.73 7.65 -10.97
N CYS A 447 9.03 6.58 -11.41
CA CYS A 447 9.43 5.82 -12.60
C CYS A 447 9.38 6.69 -13.86
N LEU A 448 8.30 7.45 -14.06
CA LEU A 448 8.17 8.36 -15.20
C LEU A 448 9.25 9.46 -15.20
N ALA A 449 9.60 10.01 -14.04
CA ALA A 449 10.68 10.99 -13.93
C ALA A 449 12.05 10.39 -14.30
N LEU A 450 12.31 9.14 -13.92
CA LEU A 450 13.52 8.43 -14.35
C LEU A 450 13.49 8.10 -15.86
N ARG A 451 12.31 7.88 -16.45
CA ARG A 451 12.15 7.63 -17.89
C ARG A 451 12.50 8.83 -18.76
N LEU A 452 12.51 10.05 -18.22
CA LEU A 452 13.00 11.23 -18.96
C LEU A 452 14.45 11.06 -19.46
N TYR A 453 15.25 10.19 -18.81
CA TYR A 453 16.60 9.85 -19.24
C TYR A 453 16.67 8.71 -20.28
N THR A 454 15.57 8.00 -20.52
CA THR A 454 15.52 6.82 -21.40
C THR A 454 14.73 7.06 -22.67
N VAL A 455 13.71 7.92 -22.63
CA VAL A 455 12.87 8.20 -23.82
C VAL A 455 13.48 9.25 -24.74
N ALA A 456 12.99 9.33 -25.97
CA ALA A 456 13.35 10.38 -26.92
C ALA A 456 12.82 11.75 -26.47
N SER A 457 13.54 12.83 -26.81
CA SER A 457 13.20 14.20 -26.41
C SER A 457 11.78 14.64 -26.80
N GLU A 458 11.25 14.11 -27.91
CA GLU A 458 9.88 14.35 -28.37
C GLU A 458 8.81 13.88 -27.38
N GLN A 459 9.11 12.84 -26.60
CA GLN A 459 8.18 12.28 -25.60
C GLN A 459 8.26 13.00 -24.26
N HIS A 460 9.27 13.84 -24.03
CA HIS A 460 9.48 14.52 -22.73
C HIS A 460 8.28 15.38 -22.31
N PRO A 461 7.69 16.24 -23.17
CA PRO A 461 6.56 17.07 -22.76
C PRO A 461 5.35 16.24 -22.31
N SER A 462 5.09 15.12 -22.99
CA SER A 462 4.00 14.21 -22.63
C SER A 462 4.22 13.56 -21.26
N LEU A 463 5.44 13.08 -20.99
CA LEU A 463 5.79 12.49 -19.70
C LEU A 463 5.75 13.51 -18.55
N VAL A 464 6.23 14.73 -18.79
CA VAL A 464 6.15 15.79 -17.78
C VAL A 464 4.69 16.13 -17.46
N LYS A 465 3.84 16.21 -18.49
CA LYS A 465 2.39 16.38 -18.30
C LYS A 465 1.80 15.23 -17.47
N ASP A 466 2.11 13.98 -17.81
CA ASP A 466 1.63 12.80 -17.09
C ASP A 466 2.06 12.80 -15.62
N ILE A 467 3.31 13.17 -15.34
CA ILE A 467 3.82 13.28 -13.96
C ILE A 467 3.04 14.36 -13.20
N GLN A 468 2.82 15.53 -13.79
CA GLN A 468 2.05 16.61 -13.16
C GLN A 468 0.60 16.17 -12.90
N LEU A 469 -0.04 15.52 -13.86
CA LEU A 469 -1.39 14.98 -13.69
C LEU A 469 -1.46 13.99 -12.53
N LEU A 470 -0.53 13.03 -12.45
CA LEU A 470 -0.45 12.08 -11.32
C LEU A 470 -0.29 12.81 -9.97
N LEU A 471 0.67 13.73 -9.87
CA LEU A 471 0.98 14.44 -8.63
C LEU A 471 -0.12 15.42 -8.19
N ASN A 472 -0.97 15.86 -9.11
CA ASN A 472 -2.13 16.70 -8.81
C ASN A 472 -3.32 15.88 -8.28
N THR A 473 -3.33 14.56 -8.48
CA THR A 473 -4.38 13.66 -7.98
C THR A 473 -4.04 13.03 -6.62
N LEU A 474 -3.03 13.55 -5.91
CA LEU A 474 -2.68 13.07 -4.57
C LEU A 474 -3.75 13.51 -3.55
N HIS A 475 -4.32 12.54 -2.84
CA HIS A 475 -5.54 12.74 -2.06
C HIS A 475 -5.36 13.53 -0.77
N GLY A 476 -4.11 13.68 -0.29
CA GLY A 476 -3.82 14.59 0.82
C GLY A 476 -4.20 16.05 0.51
N GLU A 477 -4.27 16.43 -0.76
CA GLU A 477 -4.55 17.80 -1.22
C GLU A 477 -5.96 17.96 -1.84
N THR A 478 -6.58 16.88 -2.34
CA THR A 478 -7.88 16.95 -3.05
C THR A 478 -9.10 16.75 -2.13
N HIS A 479 -10.08 17.63 -2.26
CA HIS A 479 -11.37 17.49 -1.58
C HIS A 479 -12.27 16.45 -2.25
N LEU A 480 -13.05 15.76 -1.43
CA LEU A 480 -14.02 14.78 -1.89
C LEU A 480 -15.29 15.42 -2.42
N THR A 481 -15.98 14.69 -3.29
CA THR A 481 -17.30 15.09 -3.76
C THR A 481 -18.28 15.08 -2.57
N PRO A 482 -19.31 15.94 -2.57
CA PRO A 482 -20.26 16.01 -1.46
C PRO A 482 -20.92 14.66 -1.13
N ILE A 483 -21.24 13.86 -2.15
CA ILE A 483 -21.81 12.51 -1.98
C ILE A 483 -20.81 11.57 -1.31
N ALA A 484 -19.54 11.60 -1.72
CA ALA A 484 -18.50 10.79 -1.09
C ALA A 484 -18.29 11.22 0.36
N GLN A 485 -18.25 12.54 0.63
CA GLN A 485 -18.16 13.08 2.01
C GLN A 485 -19.32 12.58 2.87
N GLU A 486 -20.56 12.64 2.41
CA GLU A 486 -21.73 12.11 3.13
C GLU A 486 -21.57 10.63 3.49
N LEU A 487 -21.01 9.82 2.57
CA LEU A 487 -20.81 8.38 2.77
C LEU A 487 -19.73 8.04 3.79
N ILE A 488 -18.73 8.90 3.93
CA ILE A 488 -17.63 8.72 4.89
C ILE A 488 -17.78 9.61 6.12
N ALA A 489 -19.02 9.91 6.50
CA ALA A 489 -19.36 10.71 7.67
C ALA A 489 -18.64 12.09 7.68
N GLY A 490 -18.72 12.82 6.57
CA GLY A 490 -18.29 14.22 6.47
C GLY A 490 -16.79 14.45 6.32
N GLN A 491 -15.96 13.40 6.28
CA GLN A 491 -14.52 13.58 6.10
C GLN A 491 -14.22 14.28 4.76
N PRO A 492 -13.49 15.42 4.75
CA PRO A 492 -13.35 16.24 3.55
C PRO A 492 -12.32 15.73 2.55
N ARG A 493 -11.34 14.94 3.02
CA ARG A 493 -10.20 14.43 2.23
C ARG A 493 -9.78 13.05 2.72
N TYR A 494 -9.36 12.19 1.81
CA TYR A 494 -8.65 10.97 2.19
C TYR A 494 -7.17 11.26 2.46
N ASN A 495 -6.53 10.48 3.33
CA ASN A 495 -5.11 10.65 3.70
C ASN A 495 -4.68 12.05 4.16
N GLY A 496 -5.59 12.88 4.66
CA GLY A 496 -5.23 14.20 5.19
C GLY A 496 -4.16 14.14 6.29
N HIS A 497 -4.02 13.01 6.98
CA HIS A 497 -2.96 12.77 7.98
C HIS A 497 -1.54 12.65 7.37
N LEU A 498 -1.41 12.31 6.08
CA LEU A 498 -0.14 12.17 5.36
C LEU A 498 0.13 13.32 4.38
N ALA A 499 -0.73 14.35 4.34
CA ALA A 499 -0.62 15.45 3.38
C ALA A 499 0.77 16.10 3.40
N HIS A 500 1.35 16.33 4.59
CA HIS A 500 2.68 16.93 4.70
C HIS A 500 3.79 16.09 4.05
N HIS A 501 3.75 14.76 4.21
CA HIS A 501 4.68 13.84 3.57
C HIS A 501 4.59 13.95 2.05
N PHE A 502 3.37 13.88 1.51
CA PHE A 502 3.13 13.86 0.08
C PHE A 502 3.43 15.20 -0.59
N THR A 503 3.13 16.34 0.04
CA THR A 503 3.52 17.66 -0.46
C THR A 503 5.05 17.79 -0.54
N ARG A 504 5.79 17.28 0.45
CA ARG A 504 7.26 17.33 0.44
C ARG A 504 7.86 16.42 -0.63
N ILE A 505 7.30 15.22 -0.83
CA ILE A 505 7.71 14.31 -1.90
C ILE A 505 7.40 14.89 -3.28
N LYS A 506 6.22 15.48 -3.46
CA LYS A 506 5.82 16.19 -4.68
C LYS A 506 6.84 17.27 -5.04
N ARG A 507 7.29 18.07 -4.07
CA ARG A 507 8.36 19.06 -4.28
C ARG A 507 9.67 18.41 -4.74
N ILE A 508 10.13 17.35 -4.08
CA ILE A 508 11.35 16.63 -4.47
C ILE A 508 11.29 16.14 -5.92
N LEU A 509 10.13 15.60 -6.34
CA LEU A 509 9.93 15.12 -7.70
C LEU A 509 9.91 16.26 -8.72
N LEU A 510 9.21 17.37 -8.43
CA LEU A 510 9.17 18.53 -9.31
C LEU A 510 10.54 19.19 -9.44
N ASP A 511 11.29 19.30 -8.34
CA ASP A 511 12.68 19.79 -8.36
C ASP A 511 13.54 18.88 -9.23
N PHE A 512 13.45 17.56 -9.06
CA PHE A 512 14.20 16.59 -9.86
C PHE A 512 13.91 16.74 -11.37
N ILE A 513 12.64 16.91 -11.74
CA ILE A 513 12.23 17.12 -13.14
C ILE A 513 12.81 18.43 -13.68
N GLY A 514 12.76 19.51 -12.89
CA GLY A 514 13.35 20.81 -13.27
C GLY A 514 14.85 20.73 -13.56
N HIS A 515 15.60 19.90 -12.83
CA HIS A 515 17.02 19.67 -13.10
C HIS A 515 17.26 18.76 -14.32
N SER A 516 16.34 17.83 -14.62
CA SER A 516 16.44 16.98 -15.81
C SER A 516 16.16 17.75 -17.11
N ALA A 517 15.23 18.71 -17.08
CA ALA A 517 14.84 19.52 -18.24
C ALA A 517 15.92 20.53 -18.67
N THR A 518 16.86 20.88 -17.79
CA THR A 518 17.99 21.78 -18.07
C THR A 518 19.28 21.06 -18.48
N SER A 519 19.30 19.73 -18.46
CA SER A 519 20.44 18.87 -18.85
C SER A 519 20.41 18.28 -20.29
N PRO A 520 19.54 18.66 -21.26
CA PRO A 520 19.54 18.04 -22.59
C PRO A 520 20.86 18.28 -23.36
N GLU A 521 21.62 19.34 -23.02
CA GLU A 521 22.96 19.60 -23.54
C GLU A 521 24.02 18.60 -23.07
N GLN A 522 23.85 17.96 -21.89
CA GLN A 522 24.77 16.91 -21.42
C GLN A 522 24.46 15.56 -22.09
N GLN A 523 23.18 15.24 -22.34
CA GLN A 523 22.79 14.03 -23.06
C GLN A 523 23.26 14.05 -24.53
N SER A 524 23.05 15.18 -25.22
CA SER A 524 23.55 15.38 -26.59
C SER A 524 25.08 15.37 -26.69
N ARG A 525 25.80 15.88 -25.68
CA ARG A 525 27.28 15.78 -25.61
C ARG A 525 27.80 14.35 -25.44
N ILE A 526 27.09 13.50 -24.70
CA ILE A 526 27.46 12.08 -24.53
C ILE A 526 27.25 11.30 -25.84
N GLU A 527 26.19 11.61 -26.60
CA GLU A 527 25.87 10.98 -27.89
C GLU A 527 26.86 11.36 -29.01
N LEU A 528 27.45 12.56 -28.97
CA LEU A 528 28.30 13.09 -30.06
C LEU A 528 29.80 12.79 -29.94
N THR A 529 30.32 12.33 -28.81
CA THR A 529 31.79 12.32 -28.56
C THR A 529 32.41 10.96 -28.18
N ARG A 530 31.64 9.88 -28.04
CA ARG A 530 32.18 8.60 -27.50
C ARG A 530 31.75 7.38 -28.32
N PRO A 531 32.59 6.34 -28.40
CA PRO A 531 32.20 5.08 -29.03
C PRO A 531 30.98 4.47 -28.31
N VAL A 532 30.04 3.96 -29.10
CA VAL A 532 28.68 3.55 -28.70
C VAL A 532 28.67 2.62 -27.48
N ASP A 533 29.63 1.70 -27.38
CA ASP A 533 29.72 0.72 -26.27
C ASP A 533 30.13 1.35 -24.92
N LYS A 534 30.89 2.46 -24.94
CA LYS A 534 31.26 3.17 -23.70
C LYS A 534 30.15 4.10 -23.23
N ALA A 535 29.50 4.80 -24.17
CA ALA A 535 28.41 5.72 -23.88
C ALA A 535 27.17 5.01 -23.27
N THR A 536 26.90 3.79 -23.73
CA THR A 536 25.78 2.95 -23.26
C THR A 536 25.96 2.45 -21.82
N SER A 537 27.18 2.05 -21.44
CA SER A 537 27.53 1.66 -20.06
C SER A 537 27.48 2.85 -19.09
N GLU A 538 27.95 4.02 -19.52
CA GLU A 538 27.91 5.26 -18.71
C GLU A 538 26.48 5.74 -18.45
N LEU A 539 25.61 5.71 -19.46
CA LEU A 539 24.20 6.07 -19.31
C LEU A 539 23.49 5.17 -18.29
N GLY A 540 23.75 3.86 -18.32
CA GLY A 540 23.19 2.92 -17.34
C GLY A 540 23.60 3.24 -15.91
N ASN A 541 24.86 3.63 -15.70
CA ASN A 541 25.37 4.04 -14.39
C ASN A 541 24.75 5.36 -13.91
N ILE A 542 24.57 6.33 -14.81
CA ILE A 542 23.93 7.61 -14.53
C ILE A 542 22.48 7.40 -14.06
N ILE A 543 21.70 6.59 -14.79
CA ILE A 543 20.31 6.27 -14.42
C ILE A 543 20.27 5.56 -13.06
N ALA A 544 21.17 4.60 -12.82
CA ALA A 544 21.25 3.90 -11.54
C ALA A 544 21.56 4.84 -10.37
N GLN A 545 22.44 5.82 -10.56
CA GLN A 545 22.80 6.84 -9.57
C GLN A 545 21.66 7.83 -9.30
N HIS A 546 21.00 8.32 -10.34
CA HIS A 546 19.82 9.18 -10.20
C HIS A 546 18.69 8.46 -9.47
N ARG A 547 18.43 7.20 -9.83
CA ARG A 547 17.49 6.33 -9.12
C ARG A 547 17.86 6.20 -7.64
N GLN A 548 19.13 5.91 -7.32
CA GLN A 548 19.59 5.78 -5.94
C GLN A 548 19.32 7.04 -5.13
N THR A 549 19.73 8.18 -5.68
CA THR A 549 19.60 9.49 -5.03
C THR A 549 18.13 9.88 -4.82
N LEU A 550 17.29 9.66 -5.84
CA LEU A 550 15.88 10.00 -5.77
C LEU A 550 15.13 9.12 -4.76
N LEU A 551 15.35 7.81 -4.79
CA LEU A 551 14.74 6.88 -3.85
C LEU A 551 15.16 7.15 -2.40
N GLN A 552 16.44 7.44 -2.15
CA GLN A 552 16.93 7.80 -0.82
C GLN A 552 16.22 9.05 -0.28
N LYS A 553 16.05 10.10 -1.11
CA LYS A 553 15.32 11.33 -0.73
C LYS A 553 13.85 11.04 -0.44
N ILE A 554 13.18 10.26 -1.29
CA ILE A 554 11.76 9.90 -1.12
C ILE A 554 11.56 9.08 0.16
N PHE A 555 12.32 7.99 0.35
CA PHE A 555 12.19 7.13 1.52
C PHE A 555 12.51 7.86 2.83
N SER A 556 13.54 8.71 2.84
CA SER A 556 13.87 9.56 3.99
C SER A 556 12.73 10.51 4.33
N THR A 557 12.07 11.09 3.31
CA THR A 557 10.92 11.97 3.49
C THR A 557 9.69 11.25 4.04
N ILE A 558 9.46 9.98 3.64
CA ILE A 558 8.39 9.16 4.21
C ILE A 558 8.61 8.91 5.70
N LEU A 559 9.85 8.63 6.11
CA LEU A 559 10.20 8.29 7.50
C LEU A 559 10.35 9.50 8.43
N TYR A 560 10.89 10.60 7.88
CA TYR A 560 11.26 11.82 8.59
C TYR A 560 10.75 13.06 7.84
N PRO A 561 9.42 13.21 7.74
CA PRO A 561 8.80 14.32 7.02
C PRO A 561 8.99 15.67 7.75
N TYR A 562 9.20 15.64 9.06
CA TYR A 562 9.38 16.83 9.91
C TYR A 562 10.88 17.09 10.13
N PRO A 563 11.32 18.36 10.06
CA PRO A 563 12.72 18.75 10.27
C PRO A 563 13.19 18.46 11.69
#